data_AF-A0A2V8DZU6-F1
#
_entry.id   AF-A0A2V8DZU6-F1
#
_cell.length_a   1.000
_cell.length_b   1.000
_cell.length_c   1.000
_cell.angle_alpha   90.00
_cell.angle_beta   90.00
_cell.angle_gamma   90.00
#
_symmetry.space_group_name_H-M   'P 1'
#
loop_
_entity.id
_entity.type
_entity.pdbx_description
1 polymer ?
#
loop_
_entity_poly.entity_id
_entity_poly.type
_entity_poly.pdbx_seq_one_letter_code
_entity_poly.pdbx_strand_id
1 'polypeptide(L)'
;MPRPFSKPICARCCAVTPDLARRRTELPEWFPAWAAQLADLYFSGTTAAFVLYGNTVDLFRASADDPPRYGVLAEFLAEQLFGRWSLVLHYDLGTGLRAFAGRDEKRLKEMVTLANKKVGDLSTLTKDPAAAFAVLDRFVRNNIMAAEADRLSVAVIMDQASYIFPSSEPGRLNLQASSELVTMLNWAMSPHVKRLNMAFVLVDEKLADVSDRLAGSPHVATLEVPLPSEDDRARFIEASAGAAPRIDFRDFSDFDAKELAKLTAGISLADLNVLVESARESGRRLDQAVFRSLKKRLLERQCRGLLEFIEPKWTLDTVVGHEAAKARLREDAKLLKRGALDSLPMGYLLCGPVGTGKSFMAQCLSGEIGIPCVILKNFRSKYVGETEGNLQHVLSVLRAMGPVVVVVDEADAALGSREAEGDSGTSSRVFGMIAAQMGDTQYRGRIIWMLLTARPDLLPIDLKRQGRAEVHIPLFYPTDENEIRQMFVILAKKLGSRIAPEDVPPIPQRGQLSGADIEGMVGRAWRASLLAGADHVTRESLAEVVSQFMPSTQGLERELQEIAAMLECTDRQFLPPAILEKMAAEGGRGKLQERLTAIKQIVKEL
;
A
#
# COMPACT_ATOMS: atom_id res chain seq x y z
N MET A 1 -35.13 -12.31 -33.22
CA MET A 1 -35.36 -13.28 -32.13
C MET A 1 -34.34 -13.02 -31.04
N PRO A 2 -34.70 -12.40 -29.91
CA PRO A 2 -33.75 -12.10 -28.84
C PRO A 2 -33.57 -13.35 -27.95
N ARG A 3 -32.31 -13.71 -27.68
CA ARG A 3 -31.91 -14.79 -26.77
C ARG A 3 -31.95 -14.31 -25.30
N PRO A 4 -32.24 -15.18 -24.32
CA PRO A 4 -32.43 -14.75 -22.93
C PRO A 4 -31.10 -14.53 -22.20
N PHE A 5 -31.14 -13.55 -21.31
CA PHE A 5 -30.08 -13.02 -20.44
C PHE A 5 -29.31 -14.07 -19.61
N SER A 6 -27.99 -13.88 -19.50
CA SER A 6 -27.08 -14.54 -18.55
C SER A 6 -27.50 -14.27 -17.09
N LYS A 7 -27.41 -15.29 -16.23
CA LYS A 7 -27.98 -15.32 -14.87
C LYS A 7 -27.08 -14.68 -13.79
N PRO A 8 -27.62 -13.75 -12.96
CA PRO A 8 -27.24 -13.51 -11.57
C PRO A 8 -28.27 -14.13 -10.59
N ILE A 9 -27.99 -14.03 -9.28
CA ILE A 9 -28.58 -14.75 -8.12
C ILE A 9 -30.10 -15.05 -8.21
N CYS A 10 -30.43 -16.27 -7.79
CA CYS A 10 -31.61 -17.10 -8.04
C CYS A 10 -33.01 -16.49 -7.81
N ALA A 11 -33.97 -16.96 -8.62
CA ALA A 11 -35.34 -17.22 -8.20
C ALA A 11 -35.81 -18.58 -8.74
N ARG A 12 -36.32 -19.47 -7.88
CA ARG A 12 -37.40 -20.40 -8.23
C ARG A 12 -38.24 -20.78 -7.01
N CYS A 13 -39.55 -20.52 -7.18
CA CYS A 13 -40.72 -21.20 -6.63
C CYS A 13 -41.12 -20.95 -5.17
N CYS A 14 -42.17 -20.12 -5.03
CA CYS A 14 -43.29 -20.34 -4.13
C CYS A 14 -43.77 -21.81 -4.22
N ALA A 15 -43.45 -22.63 -3.24
CA ALA A 15 -44.25 -23.76 -2.75
C ALA A 15 -43.49 -24.43 -1.59
N VAL A 16 -44.22 -24.67 -0.51
CA VAL A 16 -43.83 -25.30 0.76
C VAL A 16 -42.98 -26.57 0.57
N THR A 17 -41.77 -26.63 1.15
CA THR A 17 -41.18 -27.78 1.90
C THR A 17 -39.78 -27.45 2.44
N PRO A 18 -39.34 -28.07 3.57
CA PRO A 18 -38.11 -27.72 4.26
C PRO A 18 -36.93 -28.55 3.75
N ASP A 19 -36.10 -27.99 2.87
CA ASP A 19 -34.79 -28.57 2.58
C ASP A 19 -33.75 -27.45 2.40
N LEU A 20 -32.92 -27.27 3.43
CA LEU A 20 -31.89 -26.23 3.58
C LEU A 20 -30.66 -26.44 2.67
N ALA A 21 -30.65 -27.49 1.83
CA ALA A 21 -29.47 -27.94 1.10
C ALA A 21 -29.29 -27.37 -0.33
N ARG A 22 -30.13 -26.45 -0.81
CA ARG A 22 -30.03 -25.90 -2.20
C ARG A 22 -30.17 -24.37 -2.28
N ARG A 23 -29.13 -23.60 -1.92
CA ARG A 23 -29.06 -22.15 -2.24
C ARG A 23 -27.67 -21.58 -2.56
N ARG A 24 -26.72 -22.38 -3.07
CA ARG A 24 -25.57 -21.80 -3.80
C ARG A 24 -26.04 -21.41 -5.20
N THR A 25 -26.29 -20.13 -5.43
CA THR A 25 -26.34 -19.64 -6.82
C THR A 25 -24.91 -19.37 -7.24
N GLU A 26 -24.42 -20.04 -8.28
CA GLU A 26 -23.13 -19.71 -8.89
C GLU A 26 -23.20 -18.26 -9.37
N LEU A 27 -22.55 -17.36 -8.64
CA LEU A 27 -22.31 -16.01 -9.09
C LEU A 27 -21.54 -16.04 -10.42
N PRO A 28 -21.75 -15.08 -11.32
CA PRO A 28 -20.97 -15.02 -12.54
C PRO A 28 -19.47 -14.97 -12.22
N GLU A 29 -18.64 -15.70 -12.97
CA GLU A 29 -17.19 -15.77 -12.74
C GLU A 29 -16.47 -14.41 -12.78
N TRP A 30 -17.07 -13.42 -13.45
CA TRP A 30 -16.53 -12.07 -13.52
C TRP A 30 -16.78 -11.23 -12.26
N PHE A 31 -17.61 -11.70 -11.32
CA PHE A 31 -17.81 -10.98 -10.06
C PHE A 31 -16.50 -10.90 -9.28
N PRO A 32 -16.18 -9.74 -8.70
CA PRO A 32 -14.99 -9.64 -7.88
C PRO A 32 -15.13 -10.51 -6.63
N ALA A 33 -14.01 -11.06 -6.16
CA ALA A 33 -13.98 -12.03 -5.06
C ALA A 33 -14.66 -11.52 -3.78
N TRP A 34 -14.49 -10.23 -3.45
CA TRP A 34 -15.14 -9.61 -2.28
C TRP A 34 -16.67 -9.62 -2.40
N ALA A 35 -17.23 -9.48 -3.60
CA ALA A 35 -18.68 -9.52 -3.83
C ALA A 35 -19.21 -10.95 -3.72
N ALA A 36 -18.42 -11.93 -4.18
CA ALA A 36 -18.72 -13.34 -3.97
C ALA A 36 -18.71 -13.71 -2.48
N GLN A 37 -17.71 -13.24 -1.74
CA GLN A 37 -17.62 -13.42 -0.29
C GLN A 37 -18.80 -12.77 0.44
N LEU A 38 -19.21 -11.55 0.05
CA LEU A 38 -20.40 -10.90 0.60
C LEU A 38 -21.64 -11.78 0.41
N ALA A 39 -21.87 -12.28 -0.80
CA ALA A 39 -23.00 -13.14 -1.10
C ALA A 39 -22.96 -14.45 -0.29
N ASP A 40 -21.81 -15.10 -0.17
CA ASP A 40 -21.65 -16.32 0.61
C ASP A 40 -21.94 -16.09 2.11
N LEU A 41 -21.42 -15.01 2.68
CA LEU A 41 -21.69 -14.62 4.08
C LEU A 41 -23.18 -14.33 4.27
N TYR A 42 -23.80 -13.63 3.33
CA TYR A 42 -25.23 -13.37 3.34
C TYR A 42 -26.07 -14.66 3.30
N PHE A 43 -25.81 -15.55 2.33
CA PHE A 43 -26.58 -16.80 2.18
C PHE A 43 -26.34 -17.83 3.28
N SER A 44 -25.19 -17.76 3.95
CA SER A 44 -24.94 -18.57 5.15
C SER A 44 -25.86 -18.18 6.33
N GLY A 45 -26.53 -17.02 6.26
CA GLY A 45 -27.37 -16.49 7.33
C GLY A 45 -26.60 -16.00 8.56
N THR A 46 -25.27 -15.87 8.44
CA THR A 46 -24.41 -15.44 9.56
C THR A 46 -24.58 -13.94 9.84
N THR A 47 -24.69 -13.13 8.80
CA THR A 47 -24.85 -11.67 8.87
C THR A 47 -25.77 -11.12 7.79
N ALA A 48 -26.40 -9.99 8.10
CA ALA A 48 -27.14 -9.14 7.17
C ALA A 48 -26.54 -7.73 7.08
N ALA A 49 -25.43 -7.46 7.79
CA ALA A 49 -24.81 -6.14 7.89
C ALA A 49 -23.33 -6.24 7.46
N PHE A 50 -22.95 -5.38 6.51
CA PHE A 50 -21.64 -5.41 5.87
C PHE A 50 -21.01 -4.02 5.92
N VAL A 51 -19.70 -3.96 6.16
CA VAL A 51 -18.90 -2.75 5.98
C VAL A 51 -17.92 -3.01 4.84
N LEU A 52 -18.11 -2.31 3.72
CA LEU A 52 -17.18 -2.29 2.60
C LEU A 52 -16.20 -1.14 2.81
N TYR A 53 -14.90 -1.43 2.73
CA TYR A 53 -13.84 -0.43 2.90
C TYR A 53 -12.70 -0.62 1.90
N GLY A 54 -11.81 0.36 1.73
CA GLY A 54 -10.69 0.30 0.79
C GLY A 54 -10.99 1.06 -0.51
N ASN A 55 -10.89 0.38 -1.65
CA ASN A 55 -11.08 0.97 -2.98
C ASN A 55 -12.57 1.15 -3.34
N THR A 56 -13.33 1.86 -2.50
CA THR A 56 -14.80 2.01 -2.66
C THR A 56 -15.21 3.12 -3.60
N VAL A 57 -14.32 4.10 -3.86
CA VAL A 57 -14.51 5.23 -4.79
C VAL A 57 -13.81 4.94 -6.12
N ASP A 58 -14.14 3.80 -6.73
CA ASP A 58 -13.59 3.37 -8.03
C ASP A 58 -14.72 2.95 -8.99
N LEU A 59 -14.34 2.57 -10.20
CA LEU A 59 -15.22 1.97 -11.19
C LEU A 59 -15.20 0.45 -11.06
N PHE A 60 -16.38 -0.14 -11.25
CA PHE A 60 -16.62 -1.57 -11.18
C PHE A 60 -17.35 -2.01 -12.44
N ARG A 61 -17.04 -3.22 -12.91
CA ARG A 61 -17.78 -3.84 -14.01
C ARG A 61 -19.25 -3.98 -13.60
N ALA A 62 -20.14 -3.30 -14.30
CA ALA A 62 -21.57 -3.21 -14.02
C ALA A 62 -22.43 -3.94 -15.06
N SER A 63 -21.84 -4.68 -16.01
CA SER A 63 -22.60 -5.55 -16.90
C SER A 63 -21.80 -6.74 -17.43
N ALA A 64 -22.54 -7.77 -17.87
CA ALA A 64 -22.01 -8.91 -18.60
C ALA A 64 -21.90 -8.67 -20.11
N ASP A 65 -22.16 -7.44 -20.58
CA ASP A 65 -22.12 -7.08 -22.00
C ASP A 65 -20.68 -7.11 -22.54
N ASP A 66 -20.57 -7.07 -23.87
CA ASP A 66 -19.32 -6.95 -24.60
C ASP A 66 -19.44 -5.80 -25.63
N PRO A 67 -18.75 -4.64 -25.42
CA PRO A 67 -17.86 -4.35 -24.29
C PRO A 67 -18.61 -4.20 -22.95
N PRO A 68 -17.97 -4.52 -21.82
CA PRO A 68 -18.59 -4.41 -20.50
C PRO A 68 -18.78 -2.94 -20.12
N ARG A 69 -19.90 -2.64 -19.45
CA ARG A 69 -20.12 -1.33 -18.84
C ARG A 69 -19.42 -1.26 -17.48
N TYR A 70 -18.91 -0.08 -17.17
CA TYR A 70 -18.38 0.26 -15.84
C TYR A 70 -19.23 1.33 -15.16
N GLY A 71 -19.34 1.24 -13.84
CA GLY A 71 -20.14 2.12 -12.99
C GLY A 71 -19.56 2.20 -11.58
N VAL A 72 -20.11 3.06 -10.73
CA VAL A 72 -19.64 3.18 -9.33
C VAL A 72 -20.08 1.99 -8.47
N LEU A 73 -19.49 1.83 -7.28
CA LEU A 73 -19.79 0.71 -6.37
C LEU A 73 -21.29 0.57 -6.08
N ALA A 74 -21.98 1.68 -5.80
CA ALA A 74 -23.42 1.66 -5.53
C ALA A 74 -24.23 1.14 -6.74
N GLU A 75 -23.86 1.51 -7.98
CA GLU A 75 -24.48 1.00 -9.21
C GLU A 75 -24.26 -0.51 -9.33
N PHE A 76 -23.03 -0.98 -9.12
CA PHE A 76 -22.71 -2.42 -9.11
C PHE A 76 -23.56 -3.18 -8.08
N LEU A 77 -23.63 -2.69 -6.84
CA LEU A 77 -24.43 -3.32 -5.79
C LEU A 77 -25.92 -3.36 -6.16
N ALA A 78 -26.49 -2.25 -6.62
CA ALA A 78 -27.91 -2.13 -6.90
C ALA A 78 -28.36 -2.96 -8.12
N GLU A 79 -27.52 -3.04 -9.15
CA GLU A 79 -27.83 -3.70 -10.42
C GLU A 79 -27.40 -5.17 -10.45
N GLN A 80 -26.25 -5.50 -9.88
CA GLN A 80 -25.64 -6.84 -10.01
C GLN A 80 -25.92 -7.71 -8.79
N LEU A 81 -25.68 -7.19 -7.58
CA LEU A 81 -25.83 -7.97 -6.35
C LEU A 81 -27.29 -7.99 -5.88
N PHE A 82 -27.93 -6.83 -5.88
CA PHE A 82 -29.32 -6.62 -5.45
C PHE A 82 -30.27 -6.36 -6.64
N GLY A 83 -29.86 -6.70 -7.86
CA GLY A 83 -30.57 -6.47 -9.13
C GLY A 83 -32.00 -7.00 -9.22
N ARG A 84 -32.36 -7.98 -8.39
CA ARG A 84 -33.69 -8.60 -8.34
C ARG A 84 -34.46 -8.35 -7.06
N TRP A 85 -33.87 -7.61 -6.13
CA TRP A 85 -34.51 -7.29 -4.86
C TRP A 85 -35.63 -6.27 -5.08
N SER A 86 -36.67 -6.39 -4.26
CA SER A 86 -37.88 -5.58 -4.37
C SER A 86 -37.58 -4.09 -4.21
N LEU A 87 -36.66 -3.76 -3.29
CA LEU A 87 -36.26 -2.39 -3.02
C LEU A 87 -34.76 -2.32 -2.75
N VAL A 88 -34.11 -1.30 -3.31
CA VAL A 88 -32.76 -0.90 -2.92
C VAL A 88 -32.86 0.56 -2.50
N LEU A 89 -32.52 0.81 -1.24
CA LEU A 89 -32.47 2.14 -0.65
C LEU A 89 -31.01 2.58 -0.59
N HIS A 90 -30.74 3.79 -1.05
CA HIS A 90 -29.42 4.42 -0.98
C HIS A 90 -29.51 5.63 -0.08
N TYR A 91 -28.58 5.75 0.86
CA TYR A 91 -28.46 6.86 1.77
C TYR A 91 -27.07 7.48 1.65
N ASP A 92 -27.04 8.79 1.50
CA ASP A 92 -25.84 9.63 1.45
C ASP A 92 -26.19 10.97 2.10
N LEU A 93 -25.28 11.56 2.88
CA LEU A 93 -25.55 12.81 3.62
C LEU A 93 -25.89 14.00 2.70
N GLY A 94 -25.36 14.01 1.49
CA GLY A 94 -25.64 15.01 0.48
C GLY A 94 -27.01 14.85 -0.18
N THR A 95 -27.49 13.62 -0.38
CA THR A 95 -28.77 13.36 -1.07
C THR A 95 -29.94 12.91 -0.20
N GLY A 96 -29.69 12.44 1.03
CA GLY A 96 -30.67 11.79 1.89
C GLY A 96 -31.02 10.36 1.45
N LEU A 97 -32.08 9.80 2.02
CA LEU A 97 -32.56 8.45 1.73
C LEU A 97 -33.41 8.42 0.45
N ARG A 98 -33.08 7.55 -0.50
CA ARG A 98 -33.81 7.42 -1.77
C ARG A 98 -33.89 5.97 -2.25
N ALA A 99 -34.86 5.68 -3.10
CA ALA A 99 -34.82 4.46 -3.91
C ALA A 99 -33.72 4.57 -4.97
N PHE A 100 -33.00 3.49 -5.24
CA PHE A 100 -31.86 3.51 -6.15
C PHE A 100 -31.78 2.21 -6.97
N ALA A 101 -31.92 2.31 -8.29
CA ALA A 101 -31.90 1.16 -9.20
C ALA A 101 -30.72 1.21 -10.19
N GLY A 102 -29.65 1.94 -9.85
CA GLY A 102 -28.58 2.26 -10.78
C GLY A 102 -29.11 3.02 -11.99
N ARG A 103 -28.78 2.56 -13.20
CA ARG A 103 -29.20 3.17 -14.47
C ARG A 103 -30.53 2.63 -15.03
N ASP A 104 -31.18 1.68 -14.35
CA ASP A 104 -32.49 1.16 -14.77
C ASP A 104 -33.62 2.12 -14.36
N GLU A 105 -33.95 3.06 -15.24
CA GLU A 105 -35.01 4.06 -15.02
C GLU A 105 -36.38 3.44 -14.78
N LYS A 106 -36.68 2.31 -15.44
CA LYS A 106 -37.98 1.65 -15.32
C LYS A 106 -38.12 1.05 -13.91
N ARG A 107 -37.09 0.31 -13.48
CA ARG A 107 -37.03 -0.27 -12.14
C ARG A 107 -37.03 0.81 -11.06
N LEU A 108 -36.36 1.94 -11.30
CA LEU A 108 -36.38 3.07 -10.37
C LEU A 108 -37.80 3.59 -10.13
N LYS A 109 -38.60 3.80 -11.19
CA LYS A 109 -40.01 4.24 -11.07
C LYS A 109 -40.86 3.25 -10.28
N GLU A 110 -40.67 1.95 -10.52
CA GLU A 110 -41.35 0.88 -9.78
C GLU A 110 -40.96 0.90 -8.30
N MET A 111 -39.66 1.04 -8.00
CA MET A 111 -39.16 1.13 -6.63
C MET A 111 -39.64 2.38 -5.88
N VAL A 112 -39.71 3.54 -6.54
CA VAL A 112 -40.23 4.77 -5.93
C VAL A 112 -41.70 4.59 -5.54
N THR A 113 -42.50 3.99 -6.41
CA THR A 113 -43.92 3.71 -6.12
C THR A 113 -44.05 2.74 -4.95
N LEU A 114 -43.23 1.69 -4.91
CA LEU A 114 -43.20 0.72 -3.82
C LEU A 114 -42.73 1.36 -2.49
N ALA A 115 -41.69 2.18 -2.53
CA ALA A 115 -41.16 2.91 -1.38
C ALA A 115 -42.22 3.84 -0.80
N ASN A 116 -42.91 4.63 -1.62
CA ASN A 116 -43.99 5.51 -1.16
C ASN A 116 -45.11 4.73 -0.45
N LYS A 117 -45.42 3.51 -0.92
CA LYS A 117 -46.45 2.66 -0.33
C LYS A 117 -46.02 2.00 0.99
N LYS A 118 -44.76 1.55 1.09
CA LYS A 118 -44.30 0.66 2.19
C LYS A 118 -43.37 1.35 3.19
N VAL A 119 -42.65 2.38 2.78
CA VAL A 119 -41.68 3.15 3.58
C VAL A 119 -42.23 4.54 3.91
N GLY A 120 -42.85 5.21 2.93
CA GLY A 120 -43.33 6.59 2.99
C GLY A 120 -42.72 7.46 1.88
N ASP A 121 -43.14 8.71 1.78
CA ASP A 121 -42.64 9.65 0.78
C ASP A 121 -41.21 10.11 1.11
N LEU A 122 -40.23 9.44 0.50
CA LEU A 122 -38.81 9.69 0.72
C LEU A 122 -38.36 11.08 0.25
N SER A 123 -39.09 11.72 -0.68
CA SER A 123 -38.74 13.05 -1.21
C SER A 123 -38.93 14.17 -0.19
N THR A 124 -39.76 13.93 0.83
CA THR A 124 -40.04 14.88 1.91
C THR A 124 -39.11 14.71 3.12
N LEU A 125 -38.29 13.65 3.12
CA LEU A 125 -37.42 13.34 4.23
C LEU A 125 -36.25 14.34 4.30
N THR A 126 -35.92 14.78 5.52
CA THR A 126 -34.70 15.56 5.72
C THR A 126 -33.47 14.70 5.47
N LYS A 127 -32.36 15.34 5.11
CA LYS A 127 -31.07 14.66 4.86
C LYS A 127 -30.35 14.24 6.15
N ASP A 128 -30.95 14.52 7.31
CA ASP A 128 -30.36 14.21 8.61
C ASP A 128 -30.46 12.69 8.90
N PRO A 129 -29.38 12.06 9.40
CA PRO A 129 -29.37 10.63 9.70
C PRO A 129 -30.49 10.18 10.63
N ALA A 130 -30.87 10.97 11.66
CA ALA A 130 -31.87 10.51 12.62
C ALA A 130 -33.24 10.33 11.96
N ALA A 131 -33.62 11.22 11.04
CA ALA A 131 -34.86 11.11 10.30
C ALA A 131 -34.87 9.86 9.40
N ALA A 132 -33.76 9.59 8.70
CA ALA A 132 -33.61 8.42 7.85
C ALA A 132 -33.69 7.12 8.66
N PHE A 133 -32.97 7.03 9.79
CA PHE A 133 -32.99 5.87 10.67
C PHE A 133 -34.36 5.65 11.31
N ALA A 134 -35.09 6.70 11.69
CA ALA A 134 -36.44 6.57 12.24
C ALA A 134 -37.43 5.97 11.21
N VAL A 135 -37.30 6.33 9.94
CA VAL A 135 -38.12 5.77 8.85
C VAL A 135 -37.70 4.33 8.54
N LEU A 136 -36.39 4.07 8.43
CA LEU A 136 -35.85 2.73 8.20
C LEU A 136 -36.23 1.76 9.33
N ASP A 137 -36.12 2.17 10.59
CA ASP A 137 -36.41 1.32 11.74
C ASP A 137 -37.89 0.92 11.81
N ARG A 138 -38.77 1.89 11.51
CA ARG A 138 -40.21 1.62 11.37
C ARG A 138 -40.47 0.65 10.22
N PHE A 139 -39.82 0.85 9.08
CA PHE A 139 -39.95 -0.02 7.92
C PHE A 139 -39.46 -1.45 8.22
N VAL A 140 -38.28 -1.61 8.84
CA VAL A 140 -37.71 -2.91 9.22
C VAL A 140 -38.68 -3.66 10.15
N ARG A 141 -39.19 -2.99 11.20
CA ARG A 141 -40.19 -3.59 12.10
C ARG A 141 -41.45 -4.03 11.36
N ASN A 142 -42.00 -3.17 10.51
CA ASN A 142 -43.21 -3.49 9.74
C ASN A 142 -42.97 -4.67 8.78
N ASN A 143 -41.81 -4.73 8.14
CA ASN A 143 -41.44 -5.83 7.24
C ASN A 143 -41.25 -7.16 8.00
N ILE A 144 -40.72 -7.12 9.22
CA ILE A 144 -40.62 -8.30 10.09
C ILE A 144 -42.02 -8.84 10.45
N MET A 145 -42.95 -7.95 10.78
CA MET A 145 -44.31 -8.32 11.18
C MET A 145 -45.25 -8.63 10.00
N ALA A 146 -44.84 -8.33 8.76
CA ALA A 146 -45.63 -8.60 7.58
C ALA A 146 -45.82 -10.10 7.34
N ALA A 147 -46.99 -10.45 6.79
CA ALA A 147 -47.27 -11.78 6.26
C ALA A 147 -46.24 -12.13 5.17
N GLU A 148 -45.95 -13.42 4.99
CA GLU A 148 -44.86 -13.87 4.11
C GLU A 148 -44.98 -13.35 2.67
N ALA A 149 -46.21 -13.26 2.13
CA ALA A 149 -46.49 -12.72 0.81
C ALA A 149 -46.26 -11.21 0.67
N ASP A 150 -46.26 -10.47 1.79
CA ASP A 150 -46.12 -9.01 1.86
C ASP A 150 -44.71 -8.55 2.23
N ARG A 151 -43.82 -9.49 2.57
CA ARG A 151 -42.43 -9.23 2.94
C ARG A 151 -41.63 -8.80 1.71
N LEU A 152 -40.92 -7.69 1.85
CA LEU A 152 -40.04 -7.19 0.82
C LEU A 152 -38.61 -7.69 1.02
N SER A 153 -37.93 -7.93 -0.10
CA SER A 153 -36.47 -8.05 -0.13
C SER A 153 -35.86 -6.66 -0.28
N VAL A 154 -35.02 -6.24 0.66
CA VAL A 154 -34.56 -4.84 0.78
C VAL A 154 -33.09 -4.75 1.08
N ALA A 155 -32.35 -4.08 0.20
CA ALA A 155 -30.97 -3.67 0.46
C ALA A 155 -30.94 -2.20 0.87
N VAL A 156 -30.18 -1.86 1.90
CA VAL A 156 -29.92 -0.48 2.31
C VAL A 156 -28.43 -0.23 2.18
N ILE A 157 -28.05 0.63 1.24
CA ILE A 157 -26.67 1.05 0.98
C ILE A 157 -26.48 2.41 1.62
N MET A 158 -25.48 2.56 2.48
CA MET A 158 -25.15 3.81 3.16
C MET A 158 -23.71 4.20 2.83
N ASP A 159 -23.53 5.27 2.06
CA ASP A 159 -22.21 5.79 1.74
C ASP A 159 -21.68 6.68 2.86
N GLN A 160 -20.35 6.78 2.96
CA GLN A 160 -19.66 7.58 3.97
C GLN A 160 -20.07 7.21 5.40
N ALA A 161 -20.06 5.91 5.68
CA ALA A 161 -20.53 5.34 6.94
C ALA A 161 -19.85 5.92 8.19
N SER A 162 -18.59 6.37 8.09
CA SER A 162 -17.85 7.05 9.16
C SER A 162 -18.52 8.34 9.64
N TYR A 163 -19.27 9.05 8.79
CA TYR A 163 -19.98 10.26 9.22
C TYR A 163 -21.28 9.96 9.97
N ILE A 164 -21.84 8.76 9.79
CA ILE A 164 -23.01 8.26 10.51
C ILE A 164 -22.57 7.54 11.80
N PHE A 165 -21.50 6.77 11.71
CA PHE A 165 -20.95 5.93 12.77
C PHE A 165 -19.47 6.24 13.01
N PRO A 166 -19.12 7.44 13.51
CA PRO A 166 -17.73 7.87 13.63
C PRO A 166 -16.94 7.05 14.66
N SER A 167 -15.67 6.81 14.37
CA SER A 167 -14.74 6.28 15.36
C SER A 167 -14.55 7.30 16.49
N SER A 168 -15.00 6.93 17.69
CA SER A 168 -14.87 7.77 18.88
C SER A 168 -15.10 6.96 20.14
N GLU A 169 -14.57 7.46 21.26
CA GLU A 169 -14.77 6.82 22.55
C GLU A 169 -16.25 6.82 22.94
N PRO A 170 -16.76 5.75 23.60
CA PRO A 170 -18.17 5.59 23.95
C PRO A 170 -18.82 6.75 24.72
N GLY A 171 -18.04 7.60 25.39
CA GLY A 171 -18.52 8.78 26.12
C GLY A 171 -18.43 10.10 25.34
N ARG A 172 -17.82 10.10 24.15
CA ARG A 172 -17.65 11.29 23.29
C ARG A 172 -18.60 11.32 22.11
N LEU A 173 -19.27 10.21 21.80
CA LEU A 173 -20.35 10.19 20.82
C LEU A 173 -21.50 11.09 21.29
N ASN A 174 -22.04 11.89 20.37
CA ASN A 174 -23.29 12.59 20.64
C ASN A 174 -24.45 11.57 20.75
N LEU A 175 -25.56 11.99 21.36
CA LEU A 175 -26.72 11.12 21.59
C LEU A 175 -27.31 10.57 20.27
N GLN A 176 -27.26 11.39 19.22
CA GLN A 176 -27.79 11.03 17.89
C GLN A 176 -27.01 9.87 17.25
N ALA A 177 -25.69 10.01 17.10
CA ALA A 177 -24.82 8.97 16.56
C ALA A 177 -24.84 7.71 17.42
N SER A 178 -24.99 7.86 18.75
CA SER A 178 -25.18 6.73 19.66
C SER A 178 -26.47 5.96 19.37
N SER A 179 -27.58 6.67 19.13
CA SER A 179 -28.88 6.08 18.79
C SER A 179 -28.85 5.34 17.45
N GLU A 180 -28.23 5.93 16.45
CA GLU A 180 -28.06 5.34 15.10
C GLU A 180 -27.20 4.08 15.17
N LEU A 181 -26.05 4.15 15.86
CA LEU A 181 -25.16 3.01 16.07
C LEU A 181 -25.88 1.84 16.77
N VAL A 182 -26.63 2.12 17.83
CA VAL A 182 -27.38 1.09 18.55
C VAL A 182 -28.47 0.50 17.67
N THR A 183 -29.19 1.32 16.90
CA THR A 183 -30.19 0.86 15.93
C THR A 183 -29.57 -0.09 14.90
N MET A 184 -28.43 0.29 14.31
CA MET A 184 -27.71 -0.53 13.33
C MET A 184 -27.24 -1.87 13.92
N LEU A 185 -26.68 -1.84 15.13
CA LEU A 185 -26.26 -3.06 15.83
C LEU A 185 -27.45 -3.97 16.18
N ASN A 186 -28.58 -3.40 16.57
CA ASN A 186 -29.80 -4.16 16.83
C ASN A 186 -30.31 -4.86 15.56
N TRP A 187 -30.28 -4.19 14.41
CA TRP A 187 -30.61 -4.82 13.14
C TRP A 187 -29.63 -5.94 12.78
N ALA A 188 -28.32 -5.72 12.96
CA ALA A 188 -27.29 -6.73 12.71
C ALA A 188 -27.43 -7.97 13.63
N MET A 189 -27.78 -7.77 14.90
CA MET A 189 -27.98 -8.84 15.89
C MET A 189 -29.29 -9.62 15.68
N SER A 190 -30.31 -8.98 15.10
CA SER A 190 -31.66 -9.53 15.03
C SER A 190 -31.73 -10.83 14.19
N PRO A 191 -32.10 -11.98 14.80
CA PRO A 191 -32.31 -13.22 14.06
C PRO A 191 -33.46 -13.10 13.05
N HIS A 192 -34.43 -12.21 13.30
CA HIS A 192 -35.53 -11.95 12.38
C HIS A 192 -35.03 -11.27 11.11
N VAL A 193 -34.17 -10.26 11.24
CA VAL A 193 -33.56 -9.58 10.09
C VAL A 193 -32.72 -10.55 9.25
N LYS A 194 -31.90 -11.40 9.90
CA LYS A 194 -31.06 -12.40 9.21
C LYS A 194 -31.85 -13.47 8.46
N ARG A 195 -33.06 -13.80 8.91
CA ARG A 195 -33.96 -14.75 8.23
C ARG A 195 -34.77 -14.10 7.11
N LEU A 196 -34.81 -12.78 7.05
CA LEU A 196 -35.47 -12.03 5.98
C LEU A 196 -34.48 -11.73 4.87
N ASN A 197 -35.02 -11.43 3.69
CA ASN A 197 -34.20 -11.00 2.57
C ASN A 197 -33.77 -9.53 2.71
N MET A 198 -33.05 -9.20 3.79
CA MET A 198 -32.60 -7.83 4.09
C MET A 198 -31.08 -7.76 4.21
N ALA A 199 -30.48 -6.72 3.65
CA ALA A 199 -29.05 -6.48 3.73
C ALA A 199 -28.78 -4.99 3.97
N PHE A 200 -27.82 -4.69 4.84
CA PHE A 200 -27.32 -3.36 5.13
C PHE A 200 -25.86 -3.30 4.72
N VAL A 201 -25.54 -2.46 3.75
CA VAL A 201 -24.19 -2.30 3.21
C VAL A 201 -23.71 -0.90 3.51
N LEU A 202 -22.78 -0.80 4.44
CA LEU A 202 -22.13 0.42 4.86
C LEU A 202 -20.85 0.57 4.03
N VAL A 203 -20.63 1.72 3.41
CA VAL A 203 -19.49 1.96 2.52
C VAL A 203 -18.66 3.09 3.11
N ASP A 204 -17.36 2.86 3.23
CA ASP A 204 -16.38 3.87 3.61
C ASP A 204 -15.06 3.66 2.85
N GLU A 205 -14.15 4.63 2.87
CA GLU A 205 -12.78 4.43 2.35
C GLU A 205 -11.91 3.73 3.41
N LYS A 206 -12.10 4.08 4.68
CA LYS A 206 -11.23 3.66 5.78
C LYS A 206 -12.04 2.99 6.88
N LEU A 207 -11.72 1.72 7.15
CA LEU A 207 -12.35 1.00 8.27
C LEU A 207 -12.11 1.67 9.63
N ALA A 208 -10.94 2.30 9.81
CA ALA A 208 -10.54 2.98 11.06
C ALA A 208 -11.37 4.24 11.37
N ASP A 209 -12.06 4.81 10.37
CA ASP A 209 -12.90 5.98 10.54
C ASP A 209 -14.33 5.58 10.98
N VAL A 210 -14.67 4.29 10.87
CA VAL A 210 -15.94 3.70 11.30
C VAL A 210 -15.82 3.22 12.75
N SER A 211 -16.92 3.30 13.51
CA SER A 211 -16.99 2.88 14.92
C SER A 211 -16.47 1.45 15.14
N ASP A 212 -15.50 1.31 16.06
CA ASP A 212 -14.95 0.00 16.47
C ASP A 212 -16.01 -0.98 16.98
N ARG A 213 -17.10 -0.48 17.59
CA ARG A 213 -18.22 -1.31 18.04
C ARG A 213 -18.98 -1.93 16.89
N LEU A 214 -19.07 -1.20 15.78
CA LEU A 214 -19.73 -1.66 14.56
C LEU A 214 -18.82 -2.61 13.80
N ALA A 215 -17.59 -2.18 13.51
CA ALA A 215 -16.60 -2.97 12.76
C ALA A 215 -16.16 -4.25 13.51
N GLY A 216 -16.08 -4.20 14.84
CA GLY A 216 -15.70 -5.33 15.70
C GLY A 216 -16.87 -6.23 16.13
N SER A 217 -18.11 -5.93 15.71
CA SER A 217 -19.26 -6.76 16.06
C SER A 217 -19.21 -8.10 15.34
N PRO A 218 -19.43 -9.25 16.02
CA PRO A 218 -19.47 -10.56 15.38
C PRO A 218 -20.67 -10.75 14.43
N HIS A 219 -21.57 -9.78 14.39
CA HIS A 219 -22.75 -9.78 13.52
C HIS A 219 -22.63 -8.84 12.33
N VAL A 220 -21.50 -8.14 12.19
CA VAL A 220 -21.19 -7.28 11.05
C VAL A 220 -19.98 -7.86 10.35
N ALA A 221 -20.06 -8.07 9.04
CA ALA A 221 -18.92 -8.52 8.26
C ALA A 221 -18.20 -7.33 7.63
N THR A 222 -16.88 -7.23 7.85
CA THR A 222 -16.03 -6.24 7.20
C THR A 222 -15.36 -6.87 5.98
N LEU A 223 -15.43 -6.20 4.83
CA LEU A 223 -14.89 -6.70 3.56
C LEU A 223 -14.06 -5.59 2.90
N GLU A 224 -12.77 -5.89 2.65
CA GLU A 224 -11.89 -5.00 1.89
C GLU A 224 -12.23 -5.11 0.39
N VAL A 225 -12.50 -3.97 -0.23
CA VAL A 225 -12.57 -3.82 -1.68
C VAL A 225 -11.15 -3.51 -2.16
N PRO A 226 -10.49 -4.45 -2.87
CA PRO A 226 -9.11 -4.26 -3.31
C PRO A 226 -9.05 -3.32 -4.53
N LEU A 227 -7.85 -2.79 -4.79
CA LEU A 227 -7.54 -2.17 -6.07
C LEU A 227 -7.72 -3.16 -7.24
N PRO A 228 -8.05 -2.68 -8.45
CA PRO A 228 -8.30 -3.55 -9.60
C PRO A 228 -7.07 -4.40 -9.94
N SER A 229 -7.30 -5.65 -10.34
CA SER A 229 -6.23 -6.54 -10.81
C SER A 229 -5.67 -6.09 -12.17
N GLU A 230 -4.56 -6.69 -12.61
CA GLU A 230 -4.05 -6.48 -13.98
C GLU A 230 -5.10 -6.82 -15.03
N ASP A 231 -5.84 -7.91 -14.85
CA ASP A 231 -6.91 -8.34 -15.76
C ASP A 231 -8.09 -7.34 -15.76
N ASP A 232 -8.45 -6.80 -14.59
CA ASP A 232 -9.53 -5.79 -14.50
C ASP A 232 -9.15 -4.52 -15.25
N ARG A 233 -7.89 -4.06 -15.09
CA ARG A 233 -7.36 -2.90 -15.81
C ARG A 233 -7.29 -3.14 -17.32
N ALA A 234 -6.81 -4.31 -17.75
CA ALA A 234 -6.74 -4.67 -19.17
C ALA A 234 -8.12 -4.64 -19.83
N ARG A 235 -9.12 -5.28 -19.19
CA ARG A 235 -10.51 -5.27 -19.68
C ARG A 235 -11.12 -3.88 -19.68
N PHE A 236 -10.81 -3.06 -18.67
CA PHE A 236 -11.29 -1.68 -18.62
C PHE A 236 -10.74 -0.86 -19.80
N ILE A 237 -9.44 -0.98 -20.07
CA ILE A 237 -8.77 -0.30 -21.18
C ILE A 237 -9.38 -0.76 -22.53
N GLU A 238 -9.58 -2.06 -22.71
CA GLU A 238 -10.21 -2.63 -23.91
C GLU A 238 -11.67 -2.13 -24.09
N ALA A 239 -12.45 -2.07 -23.02
CA ALA A 239 -13.83 -1.59 -23.04
C ALA A 239 -13.91 -0.10 -23.39
N SER A 240 -12.99 0.71 -22.85
CA SER A 240 -12.90 2.15 -23.16
C SER A 240 -12.54 2.41 -24.62
N ALA A 241 -11.77 1.52 -25.27
CA ALA A 241 -11.51 1.60 -26.71
C ALA A 241 -12.72 1.19 -27.59
N GLY A 242 -13.62 0.36 -27.04
CA GLY A 242 -14.80 -0.15 -27.75
C GLY A 242 -16.00 0.80 -27.83
N ALA A 243 -16.05 1.85 -26.99
CA ALA A 243 -17.17 2.78 -26.89
C ALA A 243 -17.04 3.99 -27.86
N ALA A 244 -17.49 3.84 -29.11
CA ALA A 244 -17.83 4.86 -30.14
C ALA A 244 -16.86 6.07 -30.42
N PRO A 245 -16.56 6.41 -31.70
CA PRO A 245 -16.20 5.51 -32.81
C PRO A 245 -14.88 4.80 -32.49
N ARG A 246 -14.60 3.66 -33.13
CA ARG A 246 -13.38 2.85 -32.91
C ARG A 246 -12.11 3.72 -32.97
N ILE A 247 -11.58 4.08 -31.82
CA ILE A 247 -10.26 4.69 -31.68
C ILE A 247 -9.33 3.58 -31.23
N ASP A 248 -8.27 3.36 -32.00
CA ASP A 248 -7.25 2.40 -31.60
C ASP A 248 -6.42 3.06 -30.48
N PHE A 249 -6.13 2.32 -29.41
CA PHE A 249 -5.28 2.84 -28.33
C PHE A 249 -3.91 3.28 -28.87
N ARG A 250 -3.48 2.66 -29.99
CA ARG A 250 -2.27 3.03 -30.74
C ARG A 250 -2.30 4.45 -31.32
N ASP A 251 -3.47 5.07 -31.46
CA ASP A 251 -3.61 6.43 -31.98
C ASP A 251 -2.98 7.44 -31.01
N PHE A 252 -3.05 7.19 -29.70
CA PHE A 252 -2.57 8.10 -28.67
C PHE A 252 -1.61 7.46 -27.66
N SER A 253 -1.26 6.17 -27.79
CA SER A 253 -0.27 5.50 -26.94
C SER A 253 0.70 4.63 -27.74
N ASP A 254 1.92 4.49 -27.23
CA ASP A 254 2.91 3.54 -27.72
C ASP A 254 2.70 2.11 -27.19
N PHE A 255 1.80 1.93 -26.23
CA PHE A 255 1.58 0.69 -25.50
C PHE A 255 0.23 0.08 -25.87
N ASP A 256 0.15 -1.26 -25.88
CA ASP A 256 -1.13 -1.96 -25.98
C ASP A 256 -1.88 -2.02 -24.63
N ALA A 257 -3.12 -2.52 -24.65
CA ALA A 257 -3.96 -2.60 -23.45
C ALA A 257 -3.34 -3.45 -22.32
N LYS A 258 -2.63 -4.54 -22.66
CA LYS A 258 -2.01 -5.43 -21.67
C LYS A 258 -0.76 -4.80 -21.09
N GLU A 259 0.06 -4.17 -21.92
CA GLU A 259 1.23 -3.42 -21.50
C GLU A 259 0.84 -2.27 -20.57
N LEU A 260 -0.19 -1.51 -20.92
CA LEU A 260 -0.71 -0.45 -20.06
C LEU A 260 -1.28 -1.00 -18.75
N ALA A 261 -2.03 -2.10 -18.79
CA ALA A 261 -2.55 -2.73 -17.57
C ALA A 261 -1.43 -3.13 -16.61
N LYS A 262 -0.32 -3.68 -17.12
CA LYS A 262 0.87 -4.02 -16.34
C LYS A 262 1.58 -2.76 -15.81
N LEU A 263 1.75 -1.76 -16.67
CA LEU A 263 2.43 -0.52 -16.31
C LEU A 263 1.64 0.31 -15.29
N THR A 264 0.31 0.19 -15.27
CA THR A 264 -0.61 0.89 -14.36
C THR A 264 -0.91 0.12 -13.06
N ALA A 265 -0.08 -0.88 -12.71
CA ALA A 265 -0.18 -1.57 -11.43
C ALA A 265 -0.23 -0.60 -10.24
N GLY A 266 -1.22 -0.81 -9.36
CA GLY A 266 -1.52 0.03 -8.20
C GLY A 266 -2.46 1.22 -8.45
N ILE A 267 -2.89 1.47 -9.69
CA ILE A 267 -3.79 2.58 -10.04
C ILE A 267 -5.26 2.10 -10.09
N SER A 268 -6.19 2.93 -9.60
CA SER A 268 -7.65 2.71 -9.69
C SER A 268 -8.17 2.79 -11.13
N LEU A 269 -9.32 2.21 -11.44
CA LEU A 269 -9.93 2.34 -12.77
C LEU A 269 -10.40 3.78 -13.05
N ALA A 270 -10.82 4.51 -12.03
CA ALA A 270 -11.18 5.92 -12.13
C ALA A 270 -9.98 6.79 -12.52
N ASP A 271 -8.83 6.63 -11.86
CA ASP A 271 -7.61 7.37 -12.22
C ASP A 271 -7.06 6.93 -13.57
N LEU A 272 -7.18 5.65 -13.90
CA LEU A 272 -6.85 5.13 -15.23
C LEU A 272 -7.74 5.80 -16.30
N ASN A 273 -9.04 5.94 -16.06
CA ASN A 273 -9.96 6.65 -16.95
C ASN A 273 -9.50 8.09 -17.19
N VAL A 274 -9.12 8.82 -16.13
CA VAL A 274 -8.57 10.17 -16.25
C VAL A 274 -7.29 10.19 -17.09
N LEU A 275 -6.41 9.21 -16.94
CA LEU A 275 -5.17 9.09 -17.72
C LEU A 275 -5.48 8.89 -19.20
N VAL A 276 -6.39 7.97 -19.54
CA VAL A 276 -6.78 7.67 -20.92
C VAL A 276 -7.47 8.88 -21.56
N GLU A 277 -8.44 9.48 -20.88
CA GLU A 277 -9.17 10.64 -21.38
C GLU A 277 -8.29 11.88 -21.55
N SER A 278 -7.38 12.14 -20.59
CA SER A 278 -6.44 13.26 -20.70
C SER A 278 -5.47 13.10 -21.86
N ALA A 279 -4.99 11.88 -22.14
CA ALA A 279 -4.15 11.61 -23.31
C ALA A 279 -4.94 11.82 -24.62
N ARG A 280 -6.21 11.41 -24.63
CA ARG A 280 -7.12 11.60 -25.77
C ARG A 280 -7.37 13.08 -26.08
N GLU A 281 -7.70 13.88 -25.06
CA GLU A 281 -8.06 15.30 -25.23
C GLU A 281 -6.84 16.18 -25.51
N SER A 282 -5.69 15.91 -24.87
CA SER A 282 -4.50 16.75 -25.02
C SER A 282 -3.78 16.54 -26.35
N GLY A 283 -4.08 15.45 -27.08
CA GLY A 283 -3.35 15.04 -28.29
C GLY A 283 -1.89 14.66 -28.02
N ARG A 284 -1.46 14.64 -26.75
CA ARG A 284 -0.10 14.28 -26.35
C ARG A 284 -0.02 12.77 -26.23
N ARG A 285 0.79 12.17 -27.11
CA ARG A 285 1.03 10.73 -27.14
C ARG A 285 1.56 10.25 -25.79
N LEU A 286 0.97 9.18 -25.26
CA LEU A 286 1.42 8.45 -24.08
C LEU A 286 2.69 7.67 -24.41
N ASP A 287 3.81 8.40 -24.44
CA ASP A 287 5.14 7.82 -24.47
C ASP A 287 5.57 7.33 -23.07
N GLN A 288 6.70 6.62 -23.01
CA GLN A 288 7.20 6.04 -21.77
C GLN A 288 7.50 7.10 -20.69
N ALA A 289 7.98 8.29 -21.05
CA ALA A 289 8.36 9.33 -20.10
C ALA A 289 7.13 10.02 -19.51
N VAL A 290 6.16 10.36 -20.36
CA VAL A 290 4.86 10.92 -19.96
C VAL A 290 4.13 9.94 -19.06
N PHE A 291 4.07 8.67 -19.44
CA PHE A 291 3.42 7.64 -18.64
C PHE A 291 4.06 7.50 -17.25
N ARG A 292 5.38 7.41 -17.16
CA ARG A 292 6.11 7.31 -15.87
C ARG A 292 5.82 8.51 -14.97
N SER A 293 5.87 9.72 -15.52
CA SER A 293 5.59 10.96 -14.78
C SER A 293 4.15 11.01 -14.27
N LEU A 294 3.17 10.63 -15.10
CA LEU A 294 1.76 10.56 -14.72
C LEU A 294 1.52 9.51 -13.62
N LYS A 295 2.07 8.31 -13.79
CA LYS A 295 1.99 7.24 -12.79
C LYS A 295 2.55 7.68 -11.44
N LYS A 296 3.74 8.27 -11.44
CA LYS A 296 4.37 8.81 -10.23
C LYS A 296 3.43 9.80 -9.52
N ARG A 297 2.91 10.78 -10.26
CA ARG A 297 2.03 11.81 -9.70
C ARG A 297 0.72 11.24 -9.14
N LEU A 298 0.09 10.29 -9.84
CA LEU A 298 -1.17 9.67 -9.40
C LEU A 298 -0.96 8.86 -8.11
N LEU A 299 0.09 8.04 -8.05
CA LEU A 299 0.37 7.23 -6.88
C LEU A 299 0.80 8.07 -5.67
N GLU A 300 1.61 9.13 -5.85
CA GLU A 300 1.98 10.05 -4.75
C GLU A 300 0.75 10.78 -4.18
N ARG A 301 -0.19 11.19 -5.05
CA ARG A 301 -1.46 11.80 -4.66
C ARG A 301 -2.33 10.81 -3.88
N GLN A 302 -2.51 9.60 -4.40
CA GLN A 302 -3.31 8.53 -3.79
C GLN A 302 -2.76 8.16 -2.40
N CYS A 303 -1.43 8.08 -2.26
CA CYS A 303 -0.78 7.78 -0.98
C CYS A 303 -0.62 8.99 -0.04
N ARG A 304 -1.27 10.13 -0.31
CA ARG A 304 -1.23 11.37 0.51
C ARG A 304 0.20 11.80 0.90
N GLY A 305 1.18 11.55 0.03
CA GLY A 305 2.59 11.85 0.27
C GLY A 305 3.29 10.99 1.34
N LEU A 306 2.70 9.85 1.74
CA LEU A 306 3.36 8.86 2.61
C LEU A 306 4.35 7.95 1.86
N LEU A 307 4.22 7.85 0.53
CA LEU A 307 5.19 7.18 -0.34
C LEU A 307 5.93 8.20 -1.19
N GLU A 308 7.24 8.01 -1.33
CA GLU A 308 8.06 8.68 -2.33
C GLU A 308 8.51 7.69 -3.39
N PHE A 309 8.26 8.00 -4.65
CA PHE A 309 8.68 7.13 -5.74
C PHE A 309 10.07 7.51 -6.23
N ILE A 310 10.97 6.54 -6.15
CA ILE A 310 12.32 6.64 -6.69
C ILE A 310 12.37 5.89 -8.01
N GLU A 311 12.81 6.59 -9.04
CA GLU A 311 13.21 5.95 -10.28
C GLU A 311 14.62 5.39 -10.13
N PRO A 312 14.80 4.05 -10.23
CA PRO A 312 16.12 3.47 -10.16
C PRO A 312 16.93 3.86 -11.39
N LYS A 313 18.01 4.62 -11.18
CA LYS A 313 18.94 5.05 -12.25
C LYS A 313 20.19 4.17 -12.34
N TRP A 314 20.46 3.39 -11.29
CA TRP A 314 21.71 2.69 -11.08
C TRP A 314 21.46 1.21 -10.78
N THR A 315 22.44 0.37 -11.08
CA THR A 315 22.45 -1.07 -10.77
C THR A 315 23.50 -1.37 -9.72
N LEU A 316 23.61 -2.63 -9.28
CA LEU A 316 24.60 -3.05 -8.28
C LEU A 316 26.05 -2.89 -8.77
N ASP A 317 26.28 -2.70 -10.08
CA ASP A 317 27.61 -2.40 -10.64
C ASP A 317 28.15 -1.04 -10.21
N THR A 318 27.26 -0.10 -9.86
CA THR A 318 27.64 1.23 -9.36
C THR A 318 28.00 1.19 -7.86
N VAL A 319 27.74 0.07 -7.17
CA VAL A 319 28.12 -0.09 -5.76
C VAL A 319 29.54 -0.64 -5.68
N VAL A 320 30.42 0.09 -5.01
CA VAL A 320 31.82 -0.32 -4.79
C VAL A 320 31.95 -1.12 -3.50
N GLY A 321 32.77 -2.17 -3.52
CA GLY A 321 32.97 -3.08 -2.39
C GLY A 321 31.74 -3.95 -2.10
N HIS A 322 31.72 -4.53 -0.90
CA HIS A 322 30.63 -5.39 -0.41
C HIS A 322 30.25 -6.53 -1.38
N GLU A 323 31.25 -7.18 -1.99
CA GLU A 323 31.04 -8.16 -3.07
C GLU A 323 30.10 -9.31 -2.67
N ALA A 324 30.22 -9.83 -1.44
CA ALA A 324 29.34 -10.89 -0.94
C ALA A 324 27.87 -10.43 -0.84
N ALA A 325 27.64 -9.18 -0.39
CA ALA A 325 26.31 -8.60 -0.34
C ALA A 325 25.74 -8.42 -1.77
N LYS A 326 26.54 -7.88 -2.70
CA LYS A 326 26.14 -7.74 -4.11
C LYS A 326 25.84 -9.10 -4.75
N ALA A 327 26.66 -10.13 -4.47
CA ALA A 327 26.45 -11.47 -4.98
C ALA A 327 25.10 -12.04 -4.51
N ARG A 328 24.84 -11.97 -3.20
CA ARG A 328 23.56 -12.40 -2.61
C ARG A 328 22.37 -11.67 -3.23
N LEU A 329 22.43 -10.35 -3.29
CA LEU A 329 21.37 -9.52 -3.87
C LEU A 329 21.13 -9.82 -5.36
N ARG A 330 22.19 -10.12 -6.13
CA ARG A 330 22.08 -10.55 -7.54
C ARG A 330 21.47 -11.95 -7.68
N GLU A 331 21.77 -12.87 -6.77
CA GLU A 331 21.14 -14.20 -6.75
C GLU A 331 19.64 -14.08 -6.51
N ASP A 332 19.24 -13.30 -5.52
CA ASP A 332 17.84 -13.05 -5.21
C ASP A 332 17.13 -12.31 -6.38
N ALA A 333 17.80 -11.34 -7.02
CA ALA A 333 17.28 -10.70 -8.24
C ALA A 333 17.06 -11.70 -9.38
N LYS A 334 17.95 -12.69 -9.56
CA LYS A 334 17.80 -13.75 -10.57
C LYS A 334 16.62 -14.68 -10.24
N LEU A 335 16.45 -15.04 -8.97
CA LEU A 335 15.33 -15.88 -8.52
C LEU A 335 13.99 -15.18 -8.72
N LEU A 336 13.90 -13.90 -8.40
CA LEU A 336 12.71 -13.09 -8.63
C LEU A 336 12.34 -13.03 -10.11
N LYS A 337 13.31 -12.76 -11.00
CA LYS A 337 13.09 -12.73 -12.46
C LYS A 337 12.61 -14.09 -13.01
N ARG A 338 12.96 -15.20 -12.35
CA ARG A 338 12.50 -16.55 -12.70
C ARG A 338 11.14 -16.91 -12.09
N GLY A 339 10.57 -16.07 -11.23
CA GLY A 339 9.31 -16.34 -10.53
C GLY A 339 9.45 -17.32 -9.36
N ALA A 340 10.67 -17.63 -8.91
CA ALA A 340 10.92 -18.52 -7.77
C ALA A 340 10.73 -17.76 -6.43
N LEU A 341 9.52 -17.25 -6.21
CA LEU A 341 9.23 -16.32 -5.11
C LEU A 341 9.44 -16.96 -3.74
N ASP A 342 9.14 -18.25 -3.58
CA ASP A 342 9.26 -18.98 -2.30
C ASP A 342 10.69 -19.06 -1.76
N SER A 343 11.70 -18.91 -2.63
CA SER A 343 13.11 -18.92 -2.24
C SER A 343 13.65 -17.56 -1.83
N LEU A 344 12.86 -16.48 -1.95
CA LEU A 344 13.28 -15.13 -1.62
C LEU A 344 13.05 -14.82 -0.13
N PRO A 345 13.93 -14.03 0.51
CA PRO A 345 13.65 -13.51 1.84
C PRO A 345 12.48 -12.52 1.79
N MET A 346 11.74 -12.40 2.91
CA MET A 346 10.69 -11.39 3.04
C MET A 346 11.24 -9.95 3.01
N GLY A 347 12.50 -9.77 3.41
CA GLY A 347 13.16 -8.49 3.43
C GLY A 347 14.58 -8.54 3.96
N TYR A 348 15.25 -7.39 3.86
CA TYR A 348 16.63 -7.18 4.26
C TYR A 348 16.71 -6.06 5.30
N LEU A 349 17.68 -6.19 6.19
CA LEU A 349 18.13 -5.12 7.07
C LEU A 349 19.50 -4.67 6.57
N LEU A 350 19.59 -3.49 5.98
CA LEU A 350 20.87 -2.86 5.67
C LEU A 350 21.28 -1.99 6.86
N CYS A 351 22.37 -2.37 7.53
CA CYS A 351 22.83 -1.69 8.74
C CYS A 351 24.29 -1.28 8.67
N GLY A 352 24.71 -0.39 9.56
CA GLY A 352 26.11 0.07 9.64
C GLY A 352 26.22 1.59 9.64
N PRO A 353 27.46 2.12 9.71
CA PRO A 353 27.69 3.52 9.95
C PRO A 353 27.00 4.45 8.96
N VAL A 354 26.74 5.69 9.39
CA VAL A 354 26.19 6.74 8.51
C VAL A 354 27.12 6.94 7.30
N GLY A 355 26.54 7.23 6.13
CA GLY A 355 27.33 7.49 4.91
C GLY A 355 27.89 6.25 4.21
N THR A 356 27.50 5.02 4.59
CA THR A 356 27.90 3.75 3.92
C THR A 356 27.10 3.40 2.65
N GLY A 357 26.16 4.25 2.23
CA GLY A 357 25.37 4.00 1.02
C GLY A 357 24.22 2.99 1.17
N LYS A 358 23.68 2.78 2.38
CA LYS A 358 22.50 1.92 2.64
C LYS A 358 21.34 2.19 1.67
N SER A 359 20.89 3.45 1.59
CA SER A 359 19.77 3.85 0.72
C SER A 359 20.14 3.71 -0.76
N PHE A 360 21.41 3.93 -1.13
CA PHE A 360 21.90 3.74 -2.48
C PHE A 360 21.91 2.27 -2.91
N MET A 361 22.33 1.35 -2.02
CA MET A 361 22.31 -0.09 -2.28
C MET A 361 20.88 -0.62 -2.54
N ALA A 362 19.90 -0.15 -1.77
CA ALA A 362 18.49 -0.51 -1.99
C ALA A 362 17.97 -0.02 -3.36
N GLN A 363 18.31 1.20 -3.76
CA GLN A 363 17.95 1.73 -5.08
C GLN A 363 18.65 0.95 -6.22
N CYS A 364 19.91 0.56 -6.02
CA CYS A 364 20.66 -0.23 -6.99
C CYS A 364 20.07 -1.64 -7.18
N LEU A 365 19.58 -2.27 -6.10
CA LEU A 365 18.84 -3.54 -6.17
C LEU A 365 17.57 -3.40 -7.01
N SER A 366 16.79 -2.34 -6.78
CA SER A 366 15.59 -2.05 -7.58
C SER A 366 15.93 -1.88 -9.07
N GLY A 367 17.03 -1.19 -9.40
CA GLY A 367 17.49 -1.05 -10.78
C GLY A 367 18.02 -2.35 -11.40
N GLU A 368 18.73 -3.16 -10.61
CA GLU A 368 19.19 -4.51 -11.02
C GLU A 368 17.99 -5.40 -11.40
N ILE A 369 16.92 -5.36 -10.60
CA ILE A 369 15.71 -6.15 -10.84
C ILE A 369 14.87 -5.54 -11.99
N GLY A 370 14.81 -4.21 -12.08
CA GLY A 370 13.97 -3.48 -13.02
C GLY A 370 12.55 -3.25 -12.51
N ILE A 371 12.39 -3.08 -11.19
CA ILE A 371 11.08 -2.86 -10.52
C ILE A 371 11.07 -1.51 -9.80
N PRO A 372 9.89 -0.92 -9.50
CA PRO A 372 9.81 0.34 -8.79
C PRO A 372 10.46 0.28 -7.39
N CYS A 373 11.02 1.40 -6.95
CA CYS A 373 11.48 1.62 -5.59
C CYS A 373 10.62 2.71 -4.94
N VAL A 374 10.13 2.46 -3.74
CA VAL A 374 9.38 3.46 -2.96
C VAL A 374 10.00 3.62 -1.59
N ILE A 375 10.07 4.86 -1.08
CA ILE A 375 10.40 5.14 0.31
C ILE A 375 9.11 5.36 1.07
N LEU A 376 8.93 4.62 2.17
CA LEU A 376 7.89 4.90 3.14
C LEU A 376 8.34 6.06 4.04
N LYS A 377 7.70 7.22 3.91
CA LYS A 377 8.01 8.40 4.72
C LYS A 377 7.58 8.19 6.17
N ASN A 378 8.22 8.93 7.08
CA ASN A 378 7.89 8.89 8.50
C ASN A 378 6.42 9.30 8.73
N PHE A 379 5.64 8.37 9.26
CA PHE A 379 4.21 8.54 9.55
C PHE A 379 3.97 9.23 10.89
N ARG A 380 4.98 9.33 11.77
CA ARG A 380 4.84 9.91 13.12
C ARG A 380 4.64 11.43 13.11
N SER A 381 5.18 12.14 12.12
CA SER A 381 5.23 13.61 12.14
C SER A 381 3.99 14.30 11.57
N LYS A 382 3.08 13.57 10.89
CA LYS A 382 2.05 14.25 10.08
C LYS A 382 0.65 14.31 10.67
N TYR A 383 0.07 13.26 11.28
CA TYR A 383 -1.30 13.37 11.82
C TYR A 383 -1.55 12.35 12.95
N VAL A 384 -1.64 12.85 14.18
CA VAL A 384 -2.16 12.08 15.33
C VAL A 384 -3.67 11.94 15.11
N GLY A 385 -4.12 10.79 14.60
CA GLY A 385 -5.54 10.48 14.38
C GLY A 385 -5.87 9.77 13.06
N GLU A 386 -5.25 10.15 11.93
CA GLU A 386 -5.55 9.57 10.60
C GLU A 386 -4.50 8.57 10.09
N THR A 387 -3.46 8.30 10.87
CA THR A 387 -2.26 7.58 10.42
C THR A 387 -2.52 6.10 10.10
N GLU A 388 -3.39 5.41 10.84
CA GLU A 388 -3.71 3.99 10.62
C GLU A 388 -4.46 3.76 9.30
N GLY A 389 -5.55 4.50 9.06
CA GLY A 389 -6.31 4.39 7.81
C GLY A 389 -5.47 4.75 6.58
N ASN A 390 -4.64 5.79 6.69
CA ASN A 390 -3.72 6.18 5.62
C ASN A 390 -2.64 5.11 5.37
N LEU A 391 -2.09 4.49 6.43
CA LEU A 391 -1.13 3.39 6.28
C LEU A 391 -1.81 2.17 5.64
N GLN A 392 -3.01 1.79 6.07
CA GLN A 392 -3.75 0.67 5.46
C GLN A 392 -3.93 0.86 3.96
N HIS A 393 -4.28 2.09 3.55
CA HIS A 393 -4.39 2.45 2.14
C HIS A 393 -3.06 2.30 1.40
N VAL A 394 -1.96 2.82 1.98
CA VAL A 394 -0.60 2.67 1.44
C VAL A 394 -0.22 1.20 1.27
N LEU A 395 -0.46 0.36 2.28
CA LEU A 395 -0.17 -1.08 2.19
C LEU A 395 -1.01 -1.73 1.08
N SER A 396 -2.28 -1.36 0.91
CA SER A 396 -3.12 -1.84 -0.19
C SER A 396 -2.56 -1.46 -1.57
N VAL A 397 -2.07 -0.23 -1.73
CA VAL A 397 -1.37 0.20 -2.95
C VAL A 397 -0.12 -0.63 -3.21
N LEU A 398 0.70 -0.90 -2.19
CA LEU A 398 1.89 -1.74 -2.31
C LEU A 398 1.55 -3.18 -2.74
N ARG A 399 0.50 -3.75 -2.17
CA ARG A 399 -0.01 -5.09 -2.56
C ARG A 399 -0.42 -5.15 -4.02
N ALA A 400 -1.09 -4.11 -4.51
CA ALA A 400 -1.57 -4.03 -5.89
C ALA A 400 -0.47 -3.68 -6.92
N MET A 401 0.64 -3.10 -6.47
CA MET A 401 1.75 -2.68 -7.34
C MET A 401 2.78 -3.77 -7.60
N GLY A 402 2.92 -4.75 -6.69
CA GLY A 402 4.03 -5.71 -6.68
C GLY A 402 4.33 -6.36 -8.05
N PRO A 403 5.61 -6.60 -8.40
CA PRO A 403 6.81 -6.52 -7.54
C PRO A 403 7.31 -5.08 -7.29
N VAL A 404 7.63 -4.75 -6.03
CA VAL A 404 8.14 -3.43 -5.60
C VAL A 404 9.17 -3.55 -4.47
N VAL A 405 10.21 -2.70 -4.49
CA VAL A 405 11.13 -2.50 -3.35
C VAL A 405 10.58 -1.40 -2.44
N VAL A 406 10.35 -1.72 -1.17
CA VAL A 406 9.87 -0.78 -0.15
C VAL A 406 10.99 -0.49 0.83
N VAL A 407 11.49 0.74 0.78
CA VAL A 407 12.55 1.24 1.65
C VAL A 407 11.93 1.93 2.86
N VAL A 408 12.36 1.51 4.04
CA VAL A 408 12.09 2.22 5.30
C VAL A 408 13.43 2.74 5.79
N ASP A 409 13.70 4.03 5.52
CA ASP A 409 14.92 4.68 6.00
C ASP A 409 14.78 5.08 7.47
N GLU A 410 15.90 5.10 8.19
CA GLU A 410 15.93 5.31 9.64
C GLU A 410 14.90 4.44 10.37
N ALA A 411 14.86 3.15 10.03
CA ALA A 411 13.81 2.22 10.44
C ALA A 411 13.59 2.18 11.96
N ASP A 412 14.64 2.40 12.76
CA ASP A 412 14.57 2.54 14.22
C ASP A 412 13.76 3.78 14.66
N ALA A 413 13.91 4.91 13.99
CA ALA A 413 13.17 6.13 14.29
C ALA A 413 11.76 6.12 13.67
N ALA A 414 11.63 5.61 12.44
CA ALA A 414 10.39 5.54 11.69
C ALA A 414 9.41 4.54 12.32
N LEU A 415 9.88 3.34 12.68
CA LEU A 415 9.04 2.27 13.24
C LEU A 415 8.94 2.33 14.77
N GLY A 416 9.86 3.04 15.43
CA GLY A 416 9.83 3.32 16.87
C GLY A 416 10.00 2.09 17.76
N SER A 417 9.99 2.31 19.08
CA SER A 417 9.86 1.27 20.08
C SER A 417 8.38 1.08 20.44
N ARG A 418 7.99 -0.16 20.78
CA ARG A 418 6.64 -0.51 21.27
C ARG A 418 6.23 0.29 22.52
N GLU A 419 7.19 0.91 23.20
CA GLU A 419 7.13 1.50 24.54
C GLU A 419 7.26 3.03 24.54
N ALA A 420 7.01 3.72 23.43
CA ALA A 420 6.98 5.18 23.44
C ALA A 420 5.82 5.68 24.34
N GLU A 421 6.12 5.93 25.62
CA GLU A 421 5.21 6.48 26.62
C GLU A 421 4.66 7.84 26.14
N GLY A 422 3.33 7.99 26.14
CA GLY A 422 2.64 9.25 25.87
C GLY A 422 1.83 9.30 24.57
N ASP A 423 1.95 8.32 23.69
CA ASP A 423 1.11 8.22 22.48
C ASP A 423 -0.03 7.21 22.70
N SER A 424 -1.23 7.52 22.21
CA SER A 424 -2.52 6.86 22.52
C SER A 424 -2.68 5.40 22.01
N GLY A 425 -1.60 4.60 21.98
CA GLY A 425 -1.56 3.26 21.39
C GLY A 425 -1.64 3.26 19.86
N THR A 426 -1.58 4.43 19.22
CA THR A 426 -1.58 4.58 17.75
C THR A 426 -0.27 4.07 17.15
N SER A 427 0.87 4.50 17.71
CA SER A 427 2.20 4.05 17.27
C SER A 427 2.37 2.52 17.31
N SER A 428 1.82 1.85 18.34
CA SER A 428 1.92 0.38 18.47
C SER A 428 1.07 -0.38 17.47
N ARG A 429 -0.11 0.15 17.11
CA ARG A 429 -1.00 -0.41 16.07
C ARG A 429 -0.38 -0.26 14.68
N VAL A 430 0.12 0.93 14.34
CA VAL A 430 0.82 1.22 13.09
C VAL A 430 2.03 0.29 12.91
N PHE A 431 2.84 0.10 13.97
CA PHE A 431 3.91 -0.89 13.98
C PHE A 431 3.41 -2.31 13.70
N GLY A 432 2.31 -2.70 14.38
CA GLY A 432 1.67 -4.00 14.20
C GLY A 432 1.25 -4.26 12.75
N MET A 433 0.70 -3.25 12.06
CA MET A 433 0.29 -3.33 10.66
C MET A 433 1.48 -3.57 9.72
N ILE A 434 2.58 -2.83 9.88
CA ILE A 434 3.79 -3.02 9.07
C ILE A 434 4.38 -4.41 9.35
N ALA A 435 4.50 -4.80 10.61
CA ALA A 435 5.03 -6.09 11.00
C ALA A 435 4.16 -7.27 10.50
N ALA A 436 2.83 -7.09 10.44
CA ALA A 436 1.91 -8.07 9.86
C ALA A 436 2.12 -8.17 8.34
N GLN A 437 2.18 -7.03 7.64
CA GLN A 437 2.40 -6.99 6.19
C GLN A 437 3.75 -7.59 5.79
N MET A 438 4.81 -7.33 6.56
CA MET A 438 6.14 -7.92 6.36
C MET A 438 6.14 -9.44 6.60
N GLY A 439 5.29 -9.93 7.50
CA GLY A 439 5.22 -11.34 7.87
C GLY A 439 4.35 -12.21 6.97
N ASP A 440 3.55 -11.59 6.09
CA ASP A 440 2.60 -12.31 5.26
C ASP A 440 3.27 -12.85 3.99
N THR A 441 3.46 -14.18 3.98
CA THR A 441 4.11 -14.92 2.89
C THR A 441 3.42 -14.80 1.53
N GLN A 442 2.14 -14.39 1.48
CA GLN A 442 1.45 -14.14 0.21
C GLN A 442 2.10 -13.01 -0.60
N TYR A 443 2.84 -12.12 0.06
CA TYR A 443 3.54 -11.01 -0.58
C TYR A 443 5.03 -11.27 -0.77
N ARG A 444 5.53 -12.49 -0.50
CA ARG A 444 6.93 -12.84 -0.72
C ARG A 444 7.31 -12.60 -2.18
N GLY A 445 8.41 -11.86 -2.39
CA GLY A 445 8.88 -11.46 -3.72
C GLY A 445 7.98 -10.45 -4.48
N ARG A 446 6.76 -10.19 -4.00
CA ARG A 446 5.90 -9.10 -4.48
C ARG A 446 6.20 -7.79 -3.77
N ILE A 447 6.51 -7.86 -2.47
CA ILE A 447 6.97 -6.72 -1.68
C ILE A 447 8.31 -7.11 -1.07
N ILE A 448 9.37 -6.39 -1.44
CA ILE A 448 10.72 -6.59 -0.91
C ILE A 448 10.99 -5.47 0.10
N TRP A 449 10.98 -5.81 1.38
CA TRP A 449 11.25 -4.84 2.44
C TRP A 449 12.75 -4.59 2.58
N MET A 450 13.16 -3.32 2.58
CA MET A 450 14.54 -2.88 2.82
C MET A 450 14.53 -1.93 4.02
N LEU A 451 14.82 -2.46 5.21
CA LEU A 451 14.95 -1.65 6.42
C LEU A 451 16.37 -1.11 6.48
N LEU A 452 16.51 0.21 6.61
CA LEU A 452 17.82 0.87 6.66
C LEU A 452 17.99 1.53 8.02
N THR A 453 19.12 1.30 8.70
CA THR A 453 19.39 1.95 9.99
C THR A 453 20.88 2.00 10.31
N ALA A 454 21.31 3.03 11.04
CA ALA A 454 22.63 3.04 11.66
C ALA A 454 22.64 2.36 13.04
N ARG A 455 21.45 2.16 13.63
CA ARG A 455 21.22 1.67 14.99
C ARG A 455 20.34 0.42 14.98
N PRO A 456 20.81 -0.70 14.41
CA PRO A 456 20.02 -1.94 14.36
C PRO A 456 19.78 -2.54 15.76
N ASP A 457 20.53 -2.07 16.76
CA ASP A 457 20.34 -2.37 18.18
C ASP A 457 19.08 -1.73 18.79
N LEU A 458 18.55 -0.66 18.19
CA LEU A 458 17.30 -0.01 18.60
C LEU A 458 16.08 -0.57 17.88
N LEU A 459 16.29 -1.30 16.78
CA LEU A 459 15.21 -1.89 16.01
C LEU A 459 14.58 -3.08 16.77
N PRO A 460 13.25 -3.12 16.95
CA PRO A 460 12.58 -4.22 17.63
C PRO A 460 12.88 -5.58 16.99
N ILE A 461 13.15 -6.59 17.82
CA ILE A 461 13.44 -7.98 17.39
C ILE A 461 12.30 -8.52 16.51
N ASP A 462 11.07 -8.12 16.79
CA ASP A 462 9.90 -8.49 16.01
C ASP A 462 10.08 -8.16 14.51
N LEU A 463 10.71 -7.06 14.12
CA LEU A 463 10.85 -6.70 12.70
C LEU A 463 12.01 -7.42 11.98
N LYS A 464 13.05 -7.77 12.73
CA LYS A 464 14.32 -8.33 12.22
C LYS A 464 14.48 -9.83 12.43
N ARG A 465 13.38 -10.52 12.74
CA ARG A 465 13.36 -11.99 12.87
C ARG A 465 13.05 -12.66 11.54
N GLN A 466 13.31 -13.96 11.48
CA GLN A 466 12.91 -14.83 10.38
C GLN A 466 11.42 -14.67 10.04
N GLY A 467 11.09 -14.63 8.75
CA GLY A 467 9.77 -14.28 8.23
C GLY A 467 9.53 -12.78 7.98
N ARG A 468 10.49 -11.88 8.24
CA ARG A 468 10.35 -10.42 8.04
C ARG A 468 11.62 -9.81 7.40
N ALA A 469 12.40 -8.99 8.11
CA ALA A 469 13.74 -8.63 7.64
C ALA A 469 14.71 -9.75 8.03
N GLU A 470 14.82 -10.77 7.18
CA GLU A 470 15.49 -12.04 7.50
C GLU A 470 16.99 -12.00 7.27
N VAL A 471 17.44 -11.17 6.33
CA VAL A 471 18.83 -11.09 5.89
C VAL A 471 19.40 -9.75 6.31
N HIS A 472 20.36 -9.78 7.24
CA HIS A 472 21.01 -8.58 7.74
C HIS A 472 22.37 -8.43 7.08
N ILE A 473 22.52 -7.33 6.32
CA ILE A 473 23.70 -7.00 5.55
C ILE A 473 24.33 -5.75 6.17
N PRO A 474 25.45 -5.91 6.91
CA PRO A 474 26.19 -4.77 7.41
C PRO A 474 27.06 -4.14 6.31
N LEU A 475 27.03 -2.80 6.24
CA LEU A 475 27.88 -1.98 5.38
C LEU A 475 28.90 -1.22 6.23
N PHE A 476 30.10 -1.07 5.71
CA PHE A 476 31.27 -0.54 6.43
C PHE A 476 32.02 0.43 5.54
N TYR A 477 32.93 1.20 6.14
CA TYR A 477 33.80 2.08 5.37
C TYR A 477 34.81 1.26 4.56
N PRO A 478 35.12 1.68 3.32
CA PRO A 478 36.11 1.00 2.51
C PRO A 478 37.49 1.13 3.16
N THR A 479 38.23 0.02 3.13
CA THR A 479 39.59 -0.08 3.69
C THR A 479 40.62 -0.36 2.61
N ASP A 480 40.22 -1.06 1.55
CA ASP A 480 41.09 -1.36 0.42
C ASP A 480 41.35 -0.11 -0.44
N GLU A 481 42.60 0.07 -0.86
CA GLU A 481 43.00 1.25 -1.63
C GLU A 481 42.36 1.27 -3.02
N ASN A 482 42.26 0.11 -3.67
CA ASN A 482 41.68 0.02 -5.00
C ASN A 482 40.17 0.26 -4.95
N GLU A 483 39.45 -0.25 -3.94
CA GLU A 483 38.04 0.08 -3.70
C GLU A 483 37.84 1.58 -3.49
N ILE A 484 38.67 2.23 -2.66
CA ILE A 484 38.57 3.68 -2.43
C ILE A 484 38.74 4.43 -3.75
N ARG A 485 39.77 4.13 -4.54
CA ARG A 485 40.01 4.78 -5.84
C ARG A 485 38.85 4.57 -6.81
N GLN A 486 38.33 3.35 -6.91
CA GLN A 486 37.15 3.05 -7.72
C GLN A 486 35.93 3.86 -7.26
N MET A 487 35.77 4.07 -5.96
CA MET A 487 34.67 4.87 -5.42
C MET A 487 34.74 6.34 -5.83
N PHE A 488 35.93 6.96 -5.85
CA PHE A 488 36.11 8.32 -6.41
C PHE A 488 35.66 8.40 -7.88
N VAL A 489 36.06 7.42 -8.70
CA VAL A 489 35.73 7.37 -10.13
C VAL A 489 34.23 7.23 -10.35
N ILE A 490 33.58 6.31 -9.64
CA ILE A 490 32.13 6.08 -9.76
C ILE A 490 31.33 7.29 -9.27
N LEU A 491 31.72 7.90 -8.16
CA LEU A 491 31.04 9.07 -7.63
C LEU A 491 31.20 10.30 -8.54
N ALA A 492 32.34 10.45 -9.21
CA ALA A 492 32.50 11.49 -10.23
C ALA A 492 31.51 11.28 -11.39
N LYS A 493 31.38 10.03 -11.88
CA LYS A 493 30.40 9.68 -12.91
C LYS A 493 28.97 9.98 -12.47
N LYS A 494 28.62 9.65 -11.22
CA LYS A 494 27.30 9.95 -10.61
C LYS A 494 27.00 11.45 -10.60
N LEU A 495 28.01 12.29 -10.34
CA LEU A 495 27.90 13.75 -10.35
C LEU A 495 27.96 14.39 -11.76
N GLY A 496 28.03 13.58 -12.82
CA GLY A 496 28.13 14.06 -14.21
C GLY A 496 29.53 14.51 -14.62
N SER A 497 30.55 14.09 -13.89
CA SER A 497 31.96 14.37 -14.18
C SER A 497 32.75 13.08 -14.40
N ARG A 498 34.06 13.19 -14.55
CA ARG A 498 34.99 12.07 -14.76
C ARG A 498 36.29 12.29 -14.00
N ILE A 499 36.87 11.19 -13.53
CA ILE A 499 38.20 11.10 -12.90
C ILE A 499 38.86 9.85 -13.47
N ALA A 500 40.13 9.95 -13.89
CA ALA A 500 40.90 8.75 -14.21
C ALA A 500 41.40 8.09 -12.90
N PRO A 501 41.39 6.75 -12.76
CA PRO A 501 41.86 6.08 -11.54
C PRO A 501 43.26 6.50 -11.06
N GLU A 502 44.14 6.83 -12.01
CA GLU A 502 45.49 7.33 -11.80
C GLU A 502 45.58 8.78 -11.30
N ASP A 503 44.50 9.55 -11.42
CA ASP A 503 44.38 10.93 -10.93
C ASP A 503 43.87 11.01 -9.49
N VAL A 504 43.42 9.88 -8.92
CA VAL A 504 43.07 9.82 -7.51
C VAL A 504 44.36 9.86 -6.67
N PRO A 505 44.59 10.91 -5.87
CA PRO A 505 45.79 11.03 -5.05
C PRO A 505 45.79 9.96 -3.95
N PRO A 506 46.94 9.71 -3.31
CA PRO A 506 46.99 8.88 -2.11
C PRO A 506 46.03 9.41 -1.05
N ILE A 507 45.20 8.51 -0.50
CA ILE A 507 44.23 8.84 0.54
C ILE A 507 44.82 8.42 1.90
N PRO A 508 45.22 9.37 2.77
CA PRO A 508 45.83 9.03 4.06
C PRO A 508 44.81 8.57 5.11
N GLN A 509 43.53 8.97 5.00
CA GLN A 509 42.47 8.63 5.96
C GLN A 509 41.76 7.30 5.66
N ARG A 510 42.50 6.25 5.23
CA ARG A 510 41.90 4.95 4.87
C ARG A 510 41.15 4.34 6.05
N GLY A 511 40.00 3.73 5.77
CA GLY A 511 39.11 3.20 6.81
C GLY A 511 38.48 4.27 7.71
N GLN A 512 38.66 5.56 7.42
CA GLN A 512 38.04 6.67 8.17
C GLN A 512 37.05 7.49 7.34
N LEU A 513 37.00 7.26 6.02
CA LEU A 513 36.12 7.97 5.11
C LEU A 513 34.87 7.13 4.82
N SER A 514 33.70 7.74 5.03
CA SER A 514 32.45 7.19 4.53
C SER A 514 32.31 7.40 3.01
N GLY A 515 31.36 6.69 2.38
CA GLY A 515 30.99 6.97 0.99
C GLY A 515 30.45 8.39 0.80
N ALA A 516 29.71 8.91 1.78
CA ALA A 516 29.23 10.29 1.78
C ALA A 516 30.37 11.32 1.90
N ASP A 517 31.40 11.03 2.71
CA ASP A 517 32.59 11.86 2.81
C ASP A 517 33.29 11.95 1.45
N ILE A 518 33.50 10.82 0.78
CA ILE A 518 34.13 10.75 -0.55
C ILE A 518 33.26 11.44 -1.61
N GLU A 519 31.94 11.29 -1.56
CA GLU A 519 31.02 12.03 -2.45
C GLU A 519 31.15 13.54 -2.22
N GLY A 520 31.26 13.98 -0.97
CA GLY A 520 31.52 15.37 -0.61
C GLY A 520 32.88 15.89 -1.08
N MET A 521 33.92 15.05 -1.07
CA MET A 521 35.24 15.38 -1.62
C MET A 521 35.17 15.57 -3.14
N VAL A 522 34.59 14.61 -3.85
CA VAL A 522 34.43 14.67 -5.32
C VAL A 522 33.58 15.88 -5.70
N GLY A 523 32.49 16.16 -5.00
CA GLY A 523 31.64 17.32 -5.27
C GLY A 523 32.37 18.66 -5.08
N ARG A 524 33.21 18.79 -4.04
CA ARG A 524 34.06 19.97 -3.83
C ARG A 524 35.12 20.11 -4.92
N ALA A 525 35.81 19.02 -5.25
CA ALA A 525 36.82 19.01 -6.31
C ALA A 525 36.21 19.33 -7.68
N TRP A 526 34.98 18.85 -7.93
CA TRP A 526 34.22 19.15 -9.13
C TRP A 526 33.87 20.63 -9.24
N ARG A 527 33.36 21.22 -8.16
CA ARG A 527 33.09 22.67 -8.09
C ARG A 527 34.36 23.50 -8.34
N ALA A 528 35.48 23.14 -7.70
CA ALA A 528 36.75 23.84 -7.88
C ALA A 528 37.24 23.74 -9.34
N SER A 529 37.14 22.55 -9.95
CA SER A 529 37.52 22.33 -11.34
C SER A 529 36.64 23.14 -12.31
N LEU A 530 35.33 23.22 -12.08
CA LEU A 530 34.42 24.06 -12.87
C LEU A 530 34.75 25.55 -12.76
N LEU A 531 35.09 26.03 -11.55
CA LEU A 531 35.51 27.43 -11.34
C LEU A 531 36.83 27.74 -12.04
N ALA A 532 37.70 26.74 -12.19
CA ALA A 532 38.95 26.82 -12.96
C ALA A 532 38.74 26.64 -14.48
N GLY A 533 37.50 26.45 -14.95
CA GLY A 533 37.17 26.30 -16.37
C GLY A 533 37.34 24.88 -16.93
N ALA A 534 37.57 23.88 -16.09
CA ALA A 534 37.64 22.48 -16.51
C ALA A 534 36.24 21.82 -16.59
N ASP A 535 36.11 20.84 -17.49
CA ASP A 535 34.89 20.06 -17.71
C ASP A 535 34.93 18.66 -17.05
N HIS A 536 35.96 18.40 -16.25
CA HIS A 536 36.13 17.19 -15.44
C HIS A 536 36.78 17.52 -14.08
N VAL A 537 36.77 16.59 -13.13
CA VAL A 537 37.48 16.77 -11.87
C VAL A 537 38.98 16.64 -12.14
N THR A 538 39.72 17.71 -11.89
CA THR A 538 41.18 17.77 -12.08
C THR A 538 41.92 17.14 -10.90
N ARG A 539 43.11 16.59 -11.17
CA ARG A 539 44.00 16.01 -10.16
C ARG A 539 44.37 17.04 -9.10
N GLU A 540 44.65 18.27 -9.51
CA GLU A 540 45.04 19.38 -8.64
C GLU A 540 43.92 19.72 -7.65
N SER A 541 42.70 19.92 -8.17
CA SER A 541 41.53 20.23 -7.33
C SER A 541 41.22 19.09 -6.35
N LEU A 542 41.36 17.84 -6.79
CA LEU A 542 41.12 16.69 -5.94
C LEU A 542 42.18 16.56 -4.84
N ALA A 543 43.46 16.73 -5.17
CA ALA A 543 44.56 16.69 -4.20
C ALA A 543 44.43 17.77 -3.13
N GLU A 544 44.07 19.00 -3.53
CA GLU A 544 43.81 20.09 -2.60
C GLU A 544 42.68 19.73 -1.63
N VAL A 545 41.53 19.28 -2.15
CA VAL A 545 40.39 18.89 -1.32
C VAL A 545 40.75 17.74 -0.37
N VAL A 546 41.47 16.72 -0.84
CA VAL A 546 41.90 15.58 -0.01
C VAL A 546 42.77 16.03 1.15
N SER A 547 43.71 16.96 0.91
CA SER A 547 44.60 17.49 1.96
C SER A 547 43.87 18.30 3.04
N GLN A 548 42.75 18.94 2.69
CA GLN A 548 41.98 19.82 3.58
C GLN A 548 40.73 19.12 4.17
N PHE A 549 40.44 17.89 3.75
CA PHE A 549 39.21 17.20 4.14
C PHE A 549 39.28 16.72 5.59
N MET A 550 38.35 17.19 6.41
CA MET A 550 38.10 16.69 7.76
C MET A 550 36.90 15.73 7.73
N PRO A 551 37.08 14.44 8.06
CA PRO A 551 35.99 13.47 8.12
C PRO A 551 34.92 13.86 9.14
N SER A 552 33.65 13.72 8.75
CA SER A 552 32.51 14.17 9.54
C SER A 552 32.18 13.23 10.71
N THR A 553 32.44 11.93 10.58
CA THR A 553 32.03 10.91 11.56
C THR A 553 33.26 10.17 12.11
N GLN A 554 33.72 10.59 13.28
CA GLN A 554 34.80 9.92 14.03
C GLN A 554 34.40 9.67 15.49
N GLY A 555 35.02 8.69 16.13
CA GLY A 555 34.86 8.44 17.57
C GLY A 555 33.86 7.34 17.94
N LEU A 556 33.40 7.38 19.19
CA LEU A 556 32.63 6.32 19.85
C LEU A 556 31.30 6.01 19.16
N GLU A 557 30.64 7.00 18.57
CA GLU A 557 29.35 6.79 17.89
C GLU A 557 29.50 5.90 16.65
N ARG A 558 30.56 6.10 15.87
CA ARG A 558 30.86 5.24 14.73
C ARG A 558 31.17 3.81 15.21
N GLU A 559 32.02 3.68 16.22
CA GLU A 559 32.37 2.36 16.80
C GLU A 559 31.10 1.63 17.27
N LEU A 560 30.18 2.35 17.92
CA LEU A 560 28.87 1.82 18.32
C LEU A 560 28.07 1.30 17.13
N GLN A 561 27.95 2.09 16.05
CA GLN A 561 27.21 1.70 14.84
C GLN A 561 27.84 0.49 14.13
N GLU A 562 29.18 0.44 14.06
CA GLU A 562 29.92 -0.70 13.50
C GLU A 562 29.69 -1.98 14.30
N ILE A 563 29.89 -1.92 15.62
CA ILE A 563 29.73 -3.09 16.49
C ILE A 563 28.28 -3.59 16.47
N ALA A 564 27.30 -2.68 16.52
CA ALA A 564 25.89 -3.05 16.40
C ALA A 564 25.61 -3.78 15.07
N ALA A 565 26.14 -3.28 13.94
CA ALA A 565 25.98 -3.94 12.65
C ALA A 565 26.67 -5.30 12.57
N MET A 566 27.86 -5.46 13.17
CA MET A 566 28.56 -6.75 13.25
C MET A 566 27.76 -7.78 14.05
N LEU A 567 27.19 -7.38 15.18
CA LEU A 567 26.41 -8.26 16.06
C LEU A 567 25.10 -8.69 15.41
N GLU A 568 24.50 -7.84 14.59
CA GLU A 568 23.25 -8.10 13.88
C GLU A 568 23.46 -8.88 12.57
N CYS A 569 24.70 -8.98 12.07
CA CYS A 569 25.01 -9.67 10.84
C CYS A 569 24.55 -11.15 10.86
N THR A 570 23.73 -11.51 9.86
CA THR A 570 23.13 -12.85 9.72
C THR A 570 24.07 -13.89 9.13
N ASP A 571 25.02 -13.46 8.28
CA ASP A 571 25.96 -14.35 7.62
C ASP A 571 27.37 -13.78 7.65
N ARG A 572 28.33 -14.62 8.08
CA ARG A 572 29.74 -14.26 8.17
C ARG A 572 30.31 -13.77 6.84
N GLN A 573 29.79 -14.23 5.70
CA GLN A 573 30.27 -13.82 4.38
C GLN A 573 30.12 -12.32 4.09
N PHE A 574 29.18 -11.64 4.76
CA PHE A 574 28.97 -10.19 4.56
C PHE A 574 30.01 -9.34 5.30
N LEU A 575 30.81 -9.92 6.20
CA LEU A 575 31.84 -9.20 6.94
C LEU A 575 33.15 -9.18 6.13
N PRO A 576 33.70 -8.00 5.79
CA PRO A 576 34.99 -7.90 5.11
C PRO A 576 36.13 -8.52 5.92
N PRO A 577 37.24 -8.97 5.30
CA PRO A 577 38.37 -9.58 6.00
C PRO A 577 38.90 -8.74 7.16
N ALA A 578 39.08 -7.43 6.96
CA ALA A 578 39.53 -6.51 8.01
C ALA A 578 38.59 -6.47 9.23
N ILE A 579 37.29 -6.61 9.02
CA ILE A 579 36.28 -6.65 10.09
C ILE A 579 36.31 -8.01 10.81
N LEU A 580 36.51 -9.11 10.08
CA LEU A 580 36.67 -10.43 10.67
C LEU A 580 37.92 -10.54 11.56
N GLU A 581 39.03 -9.92 11.13
CA GLU A 581 40.25 -9.83 11.92
C GLU A 581 40.06 -8.99 13.18
N LYS A 582 39.42 -7.80 13.06
CA LYS A 582 39.06 -6.96 14.20
C LYS A 582 38.18 -7.71 15.21
N MET A 583 37.16 -8.40 14.71
CA MET A 583 36.25 -9.21 15.54
C MET A 583 36.98 -10.35 16.26
N ALA A 584 37.97 -10.98 15.61
CA ALA A 584 38.79 -12.02 16.23
C ALA A 584 39.73 -11.44 17.31
N ALA A 585 40.36 -10.30 17.03
CA ALA A 585 41.25 -9.60 17.95
C ALA A 585 40.52 -9.11 19.21
N GLU A 586 39.28 -8.67 19.07
CA GLU A 586 38.43 -8.21 20.18
C GLU A 586 37.78 -9.36 20.97
N GLY A 587 38.08 -10.62 20.64
CA GLY A 587 37.63 -11.82 21.36
C GLY A 587 36.19 -12.25 21.07
N GLY A 588 35.71 -11.96 19.86
CA GLY A 588 34.46 -12.49 19.31
C GLY A 588 33.19 -11.77 19.76
N ARG A 589 32.02 -12.33 19.40
CA ARG A 589 30.70 -11.68 19.61
C ARG A 589 30.41 -11.33 21.07
N GLY A 590 30.83 -12.17 22.02
CA GLY A 590 30.55 -11.94 23.45
C GLY A 590 31.19 -10.64 23.96
N LYS A 591 32.48 -10.44 23.70
CA LYS A 591 33.19 -9.21 24.09
C LYS A 591 32.73 -7.99 23.30
N LEU A 592 32.36 -8.16 22.04
CA LEU A 592 31.71 -7.09 21.26
C LEU A 592 30.40 -6.62 21.90
N GLN A 593 29.60 -7.53 22.47
CA GLN A 593 28.37 -7.19 23.17
C GLN A 593 28.65 -6.35 24.44
N GLU A 594 29.67 -6.74 25.22
CA GLU A 594 30.12 -5.99 26.40
C GLU A 594 30.60 -4.59 25.99
N ARG A 595 31.42 -4.51 24.94
CA ARG A 595 31.93 -3.25 24.38
C ARG A 595 30.80 -2.35 23.90
N LEU A 596 29.82 -2.88 23.17
CA LEU A 596 28.64 -2.14 22.74
C LEU A 596 27.89 -1.54 23.93
N THR A 597 27.71 -2.31 25.00
CA THR A 597 27.03 -1.87 26.22
C THR A 597 27.79 -0.73 26.90
N ALA A 598 29.11 -0.86 27.00
CA ALA A 598 29.97 0.18 27.58
C ALA A 598 29.91 1.48 26.77
N ILE A 599 30.02 1.40 25.43
CA ILE A 599 29.95 2.60 24.58
C ILE A 599 28.56 3.25 24.68
N LYS A 600 27.48 2.47 24.73
CA LYS A 600 26.12 3.01 24.90
C LYS A 600 25.96 3.82 26.18
N GLN A 601 26.58 3.40 27.28
CA GLN A 601 26.55 4.15 28.54
C GLN A 601 27.28 5.49 28.37
N ILE A 602 28.49 5.47 27.83
CA ILE A 602 29.29 6.68 27.61
C ILE A 602 28.58 7.66 26.69
N VAL A 603 28.02 7.19 25.57
CA VAL A 603 27.31 8.02 24.58
C VAL A 603 26.00 8.59 25.15
N LYS A 604 25.40 7.96 26.17
CA LYS A 604 24.20 8.49 26.83
C LYS A 604 24.53 9.57 27.87
N GLU A 605 25.74 9.56 28.41
CA GLU A 605 26.23 10.51 29.42
C GLU A 605 26.83 11.78 28.81
N LEU A 606 27.32 11.70 27.56
CA LEU A 606 27.72 12.84 26.72
C LEU A 606 26.50 13.53 26.10
#